data_AF-A0AAU8FDI6-F1
#
_entry.id   AF-A0AAU8FDI6-F1
#
_cell.length_a   1.000
_cell.length_b   1.000
_cell.length_c   1.000
_cell.angle_alpha   90.00
_cell.angle_beta   90.00
_cell.angle_gamma   90.00
#
_symmetry.space_group_name_H-M   'P 1'
#
loop_
_entity.id
_entity.type
_entity.pdbx_description
1 polymer ?
#
loop_
_entity_poly.entity_id
_entity_poly.type
_entity_poly.pdbx_seq_one_letter_code
_entity_poly.pdbx_strand_id
1 'polypeptide(L)'
;MISIDRRTNHLLLGYMPIKGYSGLANIRFKGALADSISNFFTSQFADQNREGVLILENFFLNCGSSPAKLILSMRLYSQTGEDQYAPICSIDTIYQLSSGDPFGRINELFCEVSKQVHTEIAKPAYDTLFVRRVDLNHLDSLEKLNVPMYVATKPAAGIYRDYTHFKMNKPDISTDIFITITKKGVIEVDRTYKGKKRRVKLDPSGIYAVSDGDRILKVSSSGEYFPITKLGFDFYYDRPGFFHEQPNAFSPYYFPGGGRIGTTGSGDLAIRIGGPKQIDIIPIYRFKINHKKGNSMPVGLVK
;
A
#
# COMPACT_ATOMS: atom_id res chain seq x y z
N MET A 1 -0.55 -13.47 -21.59
CA MET A 1 -0.50 -13.19 -20.13
C MET A 1 -1.77 -12.46 -19.75
N ILE A 2 -2.40 -12.84 -18.65
CA ILE A 2 -3.58 -12.18 -18.10
C ILE A 2 -3.14 -11.20 -17.03
N SER A 3 -3.76 -10.02 -17.01
CA SER A 3 -3.44 -8.94 -16.07
C SER A 3 -4.67 -8.57 -15.26
N ILE A 4 -4.52 -8.49 -13.95
CA ILE A 4 -5.58 -8.14 -13.00
C ILE A 4 -5.10 -6.95 -12.18
N ASP A 5 -5.68 -5.77 -12.41
CA ASP A 5 -5.40 -4.56 -11.61
C ASP A 5 -6.41 -4.43 -10.46
N ARG A 6 -5.93 -4.60 -9.22
CA ARG A 6 -6.74 -4.52 -8.00
C ARG A 6 -6.55 -3.22 -7.22
N ARG A 7 -5.83 -2.26 -7.79
CA ARG A 7 -5.60 -0.98 -7.10
C ARG A 7 -6.92 -0.24 -6.94
N THR A 8 -7.13 0.34 -5.76
CA THR A 8 -8.35 1.11 -5.45
C THR A 8 -8.52 2.31 -6.39
N ASN A 9 -7.40 2.89 -6.83
CA ASN A 9 -7.38 3.98 -7.80
C ASN A 9 -6.42 3.62 -8.95
N HIS A 10 -6.94 3.02 -10.01
CA HIS A 10 -6.15 2.53 -11.15
C HIS A 10 -5.46 3.66 -11.95
N LEU A 11 -5.94 4.91 -11.85
CA LEU A 11 -5.36 6.04 -12.58
C LEU A 11 -4.25 6.75 -11.80
N LEU A 12 -4.32 6.81 -10.48
CA LEU A 12 -3.33 7.51 -9.66
C LEU A 12 -2.12 6.60 -9.42
N LEU A 13 -0.95 7.04 -9.87
CA LEU A 13 0.31 6.35 -9.59
C LEU A 13 1.04 6.93 -8.39
N GLY A 14 0.74 8.15 -7.98
CA GLY A 14 1.46 8.80 -6.89
C GLY A 14 1.57 10.31 -7.04
N TYR A 15 2.56 10.87 -6.36
CA TYR A 15 2.78 12.31 -6.25
C TYR A 15 4.24 12.65 -6.49
N MET A 16 4.48 13.79 -7.15
CA MET A 16 5.81 14.34 -7.33
C MET A 16 5.86 15.84 -7.03
N PRO A 17 6.96 16.35 -6.44
CA PRO A 17 7.15 17.76 -6.25
C PRO A 17 7.28 18.46 -7.60
N ILE A 18 6.64 19.62 -7.72
CA ILE A 18 6.79 20.48 -8.89
C ILE A 18 7.96 21.41 -8.59
N LYS A 19 9.04 21.31 -9.37
CA LYS A 19 10.19 22.21 -9.23
C LYS A 19 9.73 23.68 -9.32
N GLY A 20 10.17 24.50 -8.37
CA GLY A 20 9.84 25.93 -8.30
C GLY A 20 8.49 26.27 -7.66
N TYR A 21 7.75 25.28 -7.16
CA TYR A 21 6.46 25.49 -6.48
C TYR A 21 6.41 24.67 -5.19
N SER A 22 5.71 25.18 -4.17
CA SER A 22 5.44 24.45 -2.91
C SER A 22 4.38 23.35 -3.05
N GLY A 23 4.11 22.88 -4.29
CA GLY A 23 3.02 21.97 -4.61
C GLY A 23 3.48 20.58 -5.07
N LEU A 24 2.58 19.61 -4.91
CA LEU A 24 2.70 18.27 -5.46
C LEU A 24 1.83 18.12 -6.72
N ALA A 25 2.38 17.56 -7.79
CA ALA A 25 1.62 17.10 -8.95
C ALA A 25 1.21 15.63 -8.78
N ASN A 26 0.02 15.30 -9.25
CA ASN A 26 -0.43 13.91 -9.32
C ASN A 26 0.20 13.24 -10.55
N ILE A 27 0.84 12.09 -10.33
CA ILE A 27 1.28 11.20 -11.41
C ILE A 27 0.08 10.33 -11.77
N ARG A 28 -0.37 10.41 -13.02
CA ARG A 28 -1.49 9.59 -13.50
C ARG A 28 -1.09 8.73 -14.69
N PHE A 29 -1.65 7.54 -14.75
CA PHE A 29 -1.52 6.63 -15.88
C PHE A 29 -2.85 6.52 -16.59
N LYS A 30 -2.87 6.81 -17.90
CA LYS A 30 -4.04 6.59 -18.73
C LYS A 30 -3.93 5.22 -19.38
N GLY A 31 -4.65 4.25 -18.84
CA GLY A 31 -4.67 2.88 -19.35
C GLY A 31 -4.68 1.87 -18.21
N ALA A 32 -4.52 0.60 -18.55
CA ALA A 32 -4.39 -0.47 -17.59
C ALA A 32 -2.90 -0.68 -17.26
N LEU A 33 -2.45 -0.15 -16.11
CA LEU A 33 -1.04 -0.25 -15.71
C LEU A 33 -0.58 -1.72 -15.61
N ALA A 34 -1.46 -2.60 -15.11
CA ALA A 34 -1.15 -4.02 -15.02
C ALA A 34 -0.82 -4.63 -16.39
N ASP A 35 -1.49 -4.20 -17.46
CA ASP A 35 -1.20 -4.64 -18.83
C ASP A 35 0.19 -4.17 -19.26
N SER A 36 0.51 -2.89 -19.03
CA SER A 36 1.84 -2.35 -19.35
C SER A 36 2.96 -3.04 -18.58
N ILE A 37 2.74 -3.37 -17.30
CA ILE A 37 3.69 -4.13 -16.47
C ILE A 37 3.79 -5.60 -16.95
N SER A 38 2.69 -6.19 -17.41
CA SER A 38 2.68 -7.59 -17.87
C SER A 38 3.59 -7.83 -19.09
N ASN A 39 3.81 -6.80 -19.91
CA ASN A 39 4.72 -6.87 -21.05
C ASN A 39 6.16 -7.22 -20.68
N PHE A 40 6.60 -6.93 -19.45
CA PHE A 40 7.93 -7.34 -18.96
C PHE A 40 8.06 -8.84 -18.77
N PHE A 41 6.95 -9.56 -18.68
CA PHE A 41 6.91 -10.99 -18.34
C PHE A 41 6.40 -11.87 -19.49
N THR A 42 5.79 -11.28 -20.53
CA THR A 42 5.12 -12.03 -21.60
C THR A 42 6.02 -13.06 -22.29
N SER A 43 7.29 -12.73 -22.56
CA SER A 43 8.20 -13.65 -23.25
C SER A 43 8.51 -14.89 -22.40
N GLN A 44 8.68 -14.72 -21.08
CA GLN A 44 9.02 -15.83 -20.17
C GLN A 44 7.93 -16.91 -20.12
N PHE A 45 6.66 -16.50 -20.22
CA PHE A 45 5.52 -17.42 -20.26
C PHE A 45 5.33 -18.07 -21.63
N ALA A 46 5.56 -17.29 -22.71
CA ALA A 46 5.50 -17.80 -24.08
C ALA A 46 6.55 -18.89 -24.34
N ASP A 47 7.79 -18.68 -23.86
CA ASP A 47 8.90 -19.65 -24.00
C ASP A 47 8.58 -21.01 -23.36
N GLN A 48 7.75 -21.03 -22.32
CA GLN A 48 7.37 -22.24 -21.59
C GLN A 48 6.03 -22.82 -22.05
N ASN A 49 5.35 -22.20 -23.02
CA ASN A 49 3.98 -22.53 -23.44
C ASN A 49 3.00 -22.63 -22.27
N ARG A 50 3.09 -21.69 -21.31
CA ARG A 50 2.22 -21.62 -20.13
C ARG A 50 1.47 -20.29 -20.10
N GLU A 51 0.23 -20.30 -19.63
CA GLU A 51 -0.44 -19.06 -19.32
C GLU A 51 0.10 -18.45 -18.01
N GLY A 52 0.34 -17.15 -18.03
CA GLY A 52 0.72 -16.38 -16.85
C GLY A 52 -0.40 -15.45 -16.40
N VAL A 53 -0.53 -15.25 -15.09
CA VAL A 53 -1.44 -14.24 -14.50
C VAL A 53 -0.63 -13.29 -13.62
N LEU A 54 -0.71 -11.99 -13.90
CA LEU A 54 -0.21 -10.92 -13.04
C LEU A 54 -1.36 -10.30 -12.27
N ILE A 55 -1.23 -10.23 -10.95
CA ILE A 55 -2.13 -9.49 -10.07
C ILE A 55 -1.37 -8.29 -9.53
N LEU A 56 -1.76 -7.08 -9.92
CA LEU A 56 -1.23 -5.83 -9.41
C LEU A 56 -2.10 -5.35 -8.24
N GLU A 57 -1.58 -5.46 -7.02
CA GLU A 57 -2.30 -5.05 -5.82
C GLU A 57 -2.03 -3.58 -5.50
N ASN A 58 -0.77 -3.17 -5.58
CA ASN A 58 -0.36 -1.80 -5.27
C ASN A 58 0.77 -1.32 -6.20
N PHE A 59 0.65 -0.06 -6.62
CA PHE A 59 1.69 0.69 -7.29
C PHE A 59 1.54 2.15 -6.89
N PHE A 60 2.42 2.64 -6.02
CA PHE A 60 2.36 4.02 -5.54
C PHE A 60 3.76 4.64 -5.45
N LEU A 61 3.95 5.76 -6.12
CA LEU A 61 5.20 6.49 -6.21
C LEU A 61 5.12 7.80 -5.42
N ASN A 62 5.87 7.90 -4.34
CA ASN A 62 6.04 9.12 -3.57
C ASN A 62 7.40 9.73 -3.88
N CYS A 63 7.45 10.64 -4.86
CA CYS A 63 8.63 11.46 -5.13
C CYS A 63 8.69 12.70 -4.23
N GLY A 64 7.68 12.90 -3.38
CA GLY A 64 7.67 13.97 -2.39
C GLY A 64 8.70 13.74 -1.30
N SER A 65 9.08 12.51 -0.96
CA SER A 65 10.13 12.26 0.04
C SER A 65 11.54 12.23 -0.58
N SER A 66 12.57 12.50 0.23
CA SER A 66 13.97 12.21 -0.11
C SER A 66 14.48 11.11 0.83
N PRO A 67 14.82 9.90 0.32
CA PRO A 67 14.69 9.46 -1.07
C PRO A 67 13.22 9.27 -1.49
N ALA A 68 12.99 9.24 -2.81
CA ALA A 68 11.68 8.90 -3.36
C ALA A 68 11.33 7.45 -2.99
N LYS A 69 10.04 7.12 -2.88
CA LYS A 69 9.60 5.79 -2.44
C LYS A 69 8.61 5.20 -3.43
N LEU A 70 8.85 3.98 -3.89
CA LEU A 70 7.89 3.16 -4.63
C LEU A 70 7.34 2.08 -3.72
N ILE A 71 6.04 2.07 -3.52
CA ILE A 71 5.31 0.97 -2.89
C ILE A 71 4.79 0.09 -4.04
N LEU A 72 5.34 -1.12 -4.15
CA LEU A 72 4.96 -2.09 -5.17
C LEU A 72 4.50 -3.37 -4.49
N SER A 73 3.29 -3.80 -4.83
CA SER A 73 2.78 -5.12 -4.48
C SER A 73 2.15 -5.79 -5.70
N MET A 74 2.73 -6.91 -6.10
CA MET A 74 2.25 -7.68 -7.23
C MET A 74 2.55 -9.17 -7.06
N ARG A 75 1.76 -10.01 -7.72
CA ARG A 75 1.90 -11.46 -7.69
C ARG A 75 1.82 -12.03 -9.09
N LEU A 76 2.68 -12.99 -9.38
CA LEU A 76 2.71 -13.73 -10.63
C LEU A 76 2.36 -15.19 -10.38
N TYR A 77 1.52 -15.74 -11.24
CA TYR A 77 1.09 -17.13 -11.25
C TYR A 77 1.35 -17.74 -12.63
N SER A 78 1.67 -19.04 -12.66
CA SER A 78 1.78 -19.83 -13.89
C SER A 78 0.74 -20.93 -13.87
N GLN A 79 0.11 -21.17 -15.02
CA GLN A 79 -0.73 -22.33 -15.22
C GLN A 79 0.10 -23.61 -15.17
N THR A 80 -0.30 -24.55 -14.32
CA THR A 80 0.35 -25.87 -14.15
C THR A 80 -0.55 -27.03 -14.56
N GLY A 81 -1.85 -26.78 -14.75
CA GLY A 81 -2.84 -27.76 -15.18
C GLY A 81 -4.13 -27.10 -15.67
N GLU A 82 -5.17 -27.91 -15.91
CA GLU A 82 -6.49 -27.38 -16.27
C GLU A 82 -7.06 -26.58 -15.10
N ASP A 83 -7.28 -25.28 -15.32
CA ASP A 83 -7.75 -24.33 -14.30
C ASP A 83 -6.91 -24.30 -12.99
N GLN A 84 -5.63 -24.68 -13.04
CA GLN A 84 -4.75 -24.69 -11.88
C GLN A 84 -3.55 -23.77 -12.08
N TYR A 85 -3.37 -22.86 -11.14
CA TYR A 85 -2.31 -21.87 -11.15
C TYR A 85 -1.45 -21.96 -9.89
N ALA A 86 -0.14 -22.06 -10.07
CA ALA A 86 0.84 -22.03 -8.99
C ALA A 86 1.48 -20.64 -8.88
N PRO A 87 1.75 -20.14 -7.66
CA PRO A 87 2.47 -18.89 -7.46
C PRO A 87 3.93 -19.04 -7.91
N ILE A 88 4.44 -18.06 -8.66
CA ILE A 88 5.84 -18.01 -9.12
C ILE A 88 6.63 -16.98 -8.31
N CYS A 89 6.06 -15.78 -8.18
CA CYS A 89 6.74 -14.65 -7.58
C CYS A 89 5.71 -13.75 -6.88
N SER A 90 6.08 -13.25 -5.71
CA SER A 90 5.30 -12.26 -4.98
C SER A 90 6.22 -11.14 -4.54
N ILE A 91 5.86 -9.91 -4.92
CA ILE A 91 6.52 -8.69 -4.49
C ILE A 91 5.56 -7.94 -3.59
N ASP A 92 6.07 -7.44 -2.48
CA ASP A 92 5.34 -6.55 -1.58
C ASP A 92 6.38 -5.71 -0.84
N THR A 93 6.93 -4.69 -1.51
CA THR A 93 8.14 -4.01 -1.08
C THR A 93 8.01 -2.51 -1.22
N ILE A 94 8.66 -1.78 -0.32
CA ILE A 94 8.86 -0.34 -0.42
C ILE A 94 10.29 -0.11 -0.90
N TYR A 95 10.45 0.24 -2.16
CA TYR A 95 11.74 0.56 -2.76
C TYR A 95 12.08 2.02 -2.51
N GLN A 96 13.31 2.28 -2.11
CA GLN A 96 13.88 3.63 -2.12
C GLN A 96 14.44 3.89 -3.50
N LEU A 97 13.99 4.96 -4.14
CA LEU A 97 14.42 5.39 -5.46
C LEU A 97 15.35 6.60 -5.31
N SER A 98 16.45 6.59 -6.06
CA SER A 98 17.34 7.74 -6.12
C SER A 98 16.61 8.97 -6.68
N SER A 99 17.04 10.15 -6.27
CA SER A 99 16.37 11.43 -6.59
C SER A 99 16.51 11.86 -8.07
N GLY A 100 17.32 11.17 -8.87
CA GLY A 100 17.64 11.57 -10.25
C GLY A 100 16.67 11.05 -11.32
N ASP A 101 16.35 9.76 -11.29
CA ASP A 101 15.45 9.12 -12.28
C ASP A 101 14.66 7.96 -11.65
N PRO A 102 13.51 8.25 -11.01
CA PRO A 102 12.69 7.20 -10.41
C PRO A 102 12.11 6.23 -11.46
N PHE A 103 11.86 6.69 -12.70
CA PHE A 103 11.22 5.85 -13.73
C PHE A 103 12.22 4.89 -14.38
N GLY A 104 13.44 5.33 -14.64
CA GLY A 104 14.53 4.45 -15.07
C GLY A 104 14.76 3.32 -14.07
N ARG A 105 14.80 3.64 -12.77
CA ARG A 105 14.97 2.62 -11.72
C ARG A 105 13.77 1.66 -11.61
N ILE A 106 12.55 2.14 -11.84
CA ILE A 106 11.35 1.27 -11.91
C ILE A 106 11.47 0.29 -13.08
N ASN A 107 11.92 0.75 -14.24
CA ASN A 107 12.12 -0.10 -15.42
C ASN A 107 13.18 -1.17 -15.17
N GLU A 108 14.33 -0.80 -14.59
CA GLU A 108 15.36 -1.75 -14.17
C GLU A 108 14.83 -2.78 -13.19
N LEU A 109 14.04 -2.36 -12.20
CA LEU A 109 13.42 -3.26 -11.23
C LEU A 109 12.55 -4.31 -11.92
N PHE A 110 11.69 -3.92 -12.87
CA PHE A 110 10.87 -4.89 -13.59
C PHE A 110 11.69 -5.84 -14.47
N CYS A 111 12.79 -5.36 -15.07
CA CYS A 111 13.75 -6.22 -15.76
C CYS A 111 14.43 -7.23 -14.82
N GLU A 112 14.86 -6.81 -13.63
CA GLU A 112 15.44 -7.67 -12.59
C GLU A 112 14.44 -8.76 -12.16
N VAL A 113 13.20 -8.37 -11.87
CA VAL A 113 12.13 -9.30 -11.50
C VAL A 113 11.79 -10.25 -12.65
N SER A 114 11.76 -9.78 -13.89
CA SER A 114 11.49 -10.61 -15.06
C SER A 114 12.53 -11.73 -15.23
N LYS A 115 13.81 -11.42 -15.02
CA LYS A 115 14.87 -12.42 -14.98
C LYS A 115 14.67 -13.45 -13.85
N GLN A 116 14.26 -13.00 -12.66
CA GLN A 116 13.92 -13.91 -11.57
C GLN A 116 12.76 -14.84 -11.93
N VAL A 117 11.68 -14.28 -12.50
CA VAL A 117 10.50 -15.05 -12.96
C VAL A 117 10.89 -16.09 -14.00
N HIS A 118 11.78 -15.77 -14.94
CA HIS A 118 12.29 -16.72 -15.93
C HIS A 118 12.96 -17.94 -15.28
N THR A 119 13.75 -17.72 -14.24
CA THR A 119 14.41 -18.82 -13.50
C THR A 119 13.40 -19.63 -12.68
N GLU A 120 12.40 -18.98 -12.08
CA GLU A 120 11.41 -19.67 -11.24
C GLU A 120 10.37 -20.46 -12.05
N ILE A 121 9.94 -19.97 -13.22
CA ILE A 121 8.93 -20.67 -14.04
C ILE A 121 9.44 -22.01 -14.58
N ALA A 122 10.74 -22.13 -14.82
CA ALA A 122 11.39 -23.35 -15.26
C ALA A 122 11.43 -24.43 -14.17
N LYS A 123 11.23 -24.08 -12.90
CA LYS A 123 11.22 -25.05 -11.80
C LYS A 123 9.88 -25.81 -11.78
N PRO A 124 9.92 -27.12 -11.53
CA PRO A 124 8.71 -27.90 -11.30
C PRO A 124 8.02 -27.46 -9.99
N ALA A 125 6.69 -27.32 -10.04
CA ALA A 125 5.86 -26.85 -8.94
C ALA A 125 5.56 -27.97 -7.92
N TYR A 126 6.60 -28.49 -7.26
CA TYR A 126 6.41 -29.45 -6.16
C TYR A 126 5.94 -28.71 -4.90
N ASP A 127 4.96 -29.27 -4.19
CA ASP A 127 4.45 -28.78 -2.89
C ASP A 127 3.82 -27.38 -2.86
N THR A 128 3.32 -26.87 -3.98
CA THR A 128 2.63 -25.57 -4.01
C THR A 128 1.11 -25.70 -3.92
N LEU A 129 0.48 -24.83 -3.13
CA LEU A 129 -0.98 -24.69 -3.11
C LEU A 129 -1.44 -24.10 -4.43
N PHE A 130 -2.20 -24.87 -5.19
CA PHE A 130 -2.80 -24.43 -6.45
C PHE A 130 -4.03 -23.56 -6.20
N VAL A 131 -4.21 -22.56 -7.05
CA VAL A 131 -5.36 -21.64 -7.04
C VAL A 131 -6.10 -21.76 -8.37
N ARG A 132 -7.43 -21.74 -8.35
CA ARG A 132 -8.24 -21.77 -9.59
C ARG A 132 -8.29 -20.40 -10.26
N ARG A 133 -8.53 -20.35 -11.56
CA ARG A 133 -8.61 -19.08 -12.32
C ARG A 133 -9.64 -18.13 -11.74
N VAL A 134 -10.78 -18.66 -11.33
CA VAL A 134 -11.89 -17.87 -10.74
C VAL A 134 -11.49 -17.26 -9.39
N ASP A 135 -10.71 -17.99 -8.60
CA ASP A 135 -10.25 -17.57 -7.29
C ASP A 135 -9.18 -16.47 -7.40
N LEU A 136 -8.40 -16.43 -8.51
CA LEU A 136 -7.45 -15.36 -8.79
C LEU A 136 -8.08 -13.97 -8.96
N ASN A 137 -9.40 -13.85 -9.16
CA ASN A 137 -10.10 -12.56 -9.15
C ASN A 137 -10.51 -12.11 -7.74
N HIS A 138 -10.59 -13.04 -6.78
CA HIS A 138 -11.06 -12.81 -5.41
C HIS A 138 -10.05 -13.15 -4.31
N LEU A 139 -8.82 -13.49 -4.70
CA LEU A 139 -7.74 -13.94 -3.82
C LEU A 139 -7.54 -13.10 -2.55
N ASP A 140 -7.65 -11.76 -2.60
CA ASP A 140 -7.49 -10.91 -1.41
C ASP A 140 -8.60 -11.19 -0.40
N SER A 141 -9.85 -11.28 -0.88
CA SER A 141 -11.00 -11.58 -0.04
C SER A 141 -10.87 -12.99 0.55
N LEU A 142 -10.49 -13.98 -0.26
CA LEU A 142 -10.25 -15.35 0.21
C LEU A 142 -9.16 -15.42 1.28
N GLU A 143 -8.06 -14.68 1.11
CA GLU A 143 -7.01 -14.58 2.12
C GLU A 143 -7.50 -13.93 3.41
N LYS A 144 -8.28 -12.85 3.31
CA LYS A 144 -8.82 -12.12 4.46
C LYS A 144 -9.86 -12.91 5.24
N LEU A 145 -10.59 -13.80 4.60
CA LEU A 145 -11.50 -14.73 5.29
C LEU A 145 -10.75 -15.65 6.26
N ASN A 146 -9.45 -15.88 6.02
CA ASN A 146 -8.58 -16.65 6.91
C ASN A 146 -7.83 -15.79 7.94
N VAL A 147 -8.15 -14.49 8.04
CA VAL A 147 -7.52 -13.58 9.00
C VAL A 147 -8.51 -13.21 10.09
N PRO A 148 -8.29 -13.62 11.37
CA PRO A 148 -9.25 -13.42 12.46
C PRO A 148 -9.76 -11.98 12.60
N MET A 149 -8.89 -10.98 12.52
CA MET A 149 -9.29 -9.57 12.62
C MET A 149 -10.23 -9.11 11.49
N TYR A 150 -10.10 -9.69 10.30
CA TYR A 150 -10.90 -9.32 9.13
C TYR A 150 -12.28 -9.98 9.13
N VAL A 151 -12.45 -11.11 9.82
CA VAL A 151 -13.75 -11.80 9.96
C VAL A 151 -14.44 -11.51 11.29
N ALA A 152 -13.72 -11.02 12.29
CA ALA A 152 -14.30 -10.69 13.59
C ALA A 152 -15.38 -9.60 13.47
N THR A 153 -16.48 -9.79 14.19
CA THR A 153 -17.56 -8.81 14.34
C THR A 153 -17.09 -7.62 15.18
N LYS A 154 -16.24 -7.87 16.18
CA LYS A 154 -15.66 -6.86 17.07
C LYS A 154 -14.17 -7.13 17.31
N PRO A 155 -13.34 -6.08 17.44
CA PRO A 155 -11.99 -6.22 17.93
C PRO A 155 -11.96 -6.68 19.40
N ALA A 156 -10.89 -7.36 19.79
CA ALA A 156 -10.61 -7.62 21.19
C ALA A 156 -10.06 -6.35 21.86
N ALA A 157 -10.58 -6.01 23.04
CA ALA A 157 -10.11 -4.84 23.78
C ALA A 157 -8.66 -5.04 24.28
N GLY A 158 -7.80 -4.03 24.06
CA GLY A 158 -6.42 -4.04 24.49
C GLY A 158 -5.46 -3.31 23.54
N ILE A 159 -4.18 -3.61 23.68
CA ILE A 159 -3.08 -3.01 22.94
C ILE A 159 -2.49 -4.03 21.98
N TYR A 160 -2.49 -3.70 20.70
CA TYR A 160 -1.81 -4.46 19.65
C TYR A 160 -0.44 -3.84 19.42
N ARG A 161 0.61 -4.49 19.91
CA ARG A 161 1.98 -3.97 19.83
C ARG A 161 2.50 -3.95 18.40
N ASP A 162 2.18 -4.98 17.63
CA ASP A 162 2.57 -5.13 16.24
C ASP A 162 1.41 -5.64 15.38
N TYR A 163 1.68 -5.81 14.10
CA TYR A 163 0.69 -6.31 13.16
C TYR A 163 0.31 -7.78 13.40
N THR A 164 1.20 -8.60 13.95
CA THR A 164 0.90 -10.02 14.23
C THR A 164 -0.22 -10.14 15.25
N HIS A 165 -0.15 -9.37 16.34
CA HIS A 165 -1.21 -9.28 17.34
C HIS A 165 -2.52 -8.77 16.73
N PHE A 166 -2.42 -7.71 15.92
CA PHE A 166 -3.57 -7.12 15.23
C PHE A 166 -4.25 -8.13 14.32
N LYS A 167 -3.49 -8.80 13.43
CA LYS A 167 -3.97 -9.79 12.46
C LYS A 167 -4.76 -10.92 13.13
N MET A 168 -4.27 -11.39 14.28
CA MET A 168 -4.87 -12.48 15.05
C MET A 168 -6.06 -12.05 15.92
N ASN A 169 -6.40 -10.76 15.95
CA ASN A 169 -7.36 -10.19 16.89
C ASN A 169 -7.06 -10.57 18.35
N LYS A 170 -5.78 -10.63 18.69
CA LYS A 170 -5.30 -11.00 20.02
C LYS A 170 -4.31 -9.93 20.49
N PRO A 171 -4.74 -8.97 21.33
CA PRO A 171 -3.85 -7.92 21.82
C PRO A 171 -2.73 -8.52 22.66
N ASP A 172 -1.54 -7.93 22.55
CA ASP A 172 -0.36 -8.28 23.36
C ASP A 172 -0.64 -8.00 24.84
N ILE A 173 -1.32 -6.88 25.10
CA ILE A 173 -1.77 -6.50 26.44
C ILE A 173 -3.29 -6.40 26.43
N SER A 174 -3.96 -7.38 27.03
CA SER A 174 -5.40 -7.35 27.27
C SER A 174 -5.69 -6.48 28.50
N THR A 175 -6.24 -5.29 28.29
CA THR A 175 -6.61 -4.34 29.36
C THR A 175 -7.78 -3.48 28.89
N ASP A 176 -8.53 -2.92 29.83
CA ASP A 176 -9.58 -1.96 29.49
C ASP A 176 -8.93 -0.70 28.94
N ILE A 177 -9.34 -0.34 27.73
CA ILE A 177 -8.94 0.88 27.03
C ILE A 177 -10.12 1.85 27.07
N PHE A 178 -9.83 3.12 27.36
CA PHE A 178 -10.81 4.19 27.34
C PHE A 178 -10.40 5.21 26.27
N ILE A 179 -11.24 5.34 25.24
CA ILE A 179 -11.01 6.28 24.14
C ILE A 179 -11.93 7.49 24.33
N THR A 180 -11.33 8.66 24.58
CA THR A 180 -12.06 9.92 24.72
C THR A 180 -11.71 10.84 23.55
N ILE A 181 -12.73 11.46 22.94
CA ILE A 181 -12.53 12.51 21.94
C ILE A 181 -12.85 13.84 22.62
N THR A 182 -11.84 14.69 22.74
CA THR A 182 -12.01 16.03 23.34
C THR A 182 -12.88 16.92 22.45
N LYS A 183 -13.40 18.03 23.00
CA LYS A 183 -14.17 19.03 22.23
C LYS A 183 -13.39 19.63 21.04
N LYS A 184 -12.06 19.54 21.06
CA LYS A 184 -11.17 19.99 19.98
C LYS A 184 -10.86 18.89 18.95
N GLY A 185 -11.47 17.71 19.07
CA GLY A 185 -11.22 16.57 18.18
C GLY A 185 -9.94 15.77 18.48
N VAL A 186 -9.19 16.14 19.52
CA VAL A 186 -8.00 15.38 19.95
C VAL A 186 -8.46 14.09 20.62
N ILE A 187 -7.88 12.96 20.19
CA ILE A 187 -8.14 11.63 20.73
C ILE A 187 -7.18 11.37 21.89
N GLU A 188 -7.72 11.07 23.06
CA GLU A 188 -6.99 10.66 24.25
C GLU A 188 -7.30 9.20 24.56
N VAL A 189 -6.25 8.44 24.89
CA VAL A 189 -6.36 7.00 25.20
C VAL A 189 -5.78 6.76 26.57
N ASP A 190 -6.62 6.23 27.46
CA ASP A 190 -6.22 5.78 28.78
C ASP A 190 -6.32 4.25 28.88
N ARG A 191 -5.56 3.66 29.80
CA ARG A 191 -5.69 2.25 30.17
C ARG A 191 -5.85 2.05 31.67
N THR A 192 -6.44 0.92 32.05
CA THR A 192 -6.36 0.42 33.43
C THR A 192 -4.96 -0.15 33.70
N TYR A 193 -4.36 0.20 34.83
CA TYR A 193 -3.03 -0.30 35.23
C TYR A 193 -3.13 -1.17 36.50
N LYS A 194 -2.60 -2.41 36.41
CA LYS A 194 -2.45 -3.36 37.53
C LYS A 194 -3.75 -3.62 38.32
N GLY A 195 -4.89 -3.77 37.65
CA GLY A 195 -6.18 -4.13 38.27
C GLY A 195 -6.77 -3.08 39.22
N LYS A 196 -6.17 -1.90 39.34
CA LYS A 196 -6.71 -0.77 40.11
C LYS A 196 -7.60 0.09 39.21
N LYS A 197 -8.72 0.61 39.72
CA LYS A 197 -9.64 1.53 39.01
C LYS A 197 -9.00 2.86 38.53
N ARG A 198 -7.69 3.05 38.68
CA ARG A 198 -6.98 4.26 38.26
C ARG A 198 -6.68 4.18 36.77
N ARG A 199 -7.27 5.11 36.01
CA ARG A 199 -6.95 5.34 34.60
C ARG A 199 -5.61 6.04 34.48
N VAL A 200 -4.78 5.57 33.57
CA VAL A 200 -3.47 6.15 33.26
C VAL A 200 -3.40 6.36 31.76
N LYS A 201 -2.95 7.55 31.35
CA LYS A 201 -2.70 7.87 29.95
C LYS A 201 -1.78 6.84 29.32
N LEU A 202 -2.17 6.34 28.15
CA LEU A 202 -1.39 5.37 27.41
C LEU A 202 -0.22 6.06 26.72
N ASP A 203 0.98 5.55 26.96
CA ASP A 203 2.15 5.90 26.16
C ASP A 203 2.01 5.24 24.77
N PRO A 204 1.94 6.01 23.67
CA PRO A 204 1.74 5.47 22.33
C PRO A 204 3.00 4.81 21.74
N SER A 205 4.17 4.98 22.36
CA SER A 205 5.43 4.51 21.79
C SER A 205 5.46 3.00 21.57
N GLY A 206 5.82 2.58 20.36
CA GLY A 206 5.94 1.16 20.00
C GLY A 206 4.60 0.40 19.90
N ILE A 207 3.47 1.10 19.81
CA ILE A 207 2.15 0.49 19.64
C ILE A 207 1.75 0.53 18.16
N TYR A 208 1.16 -0.56 17.67
CA TYR A 208 0.60 -0.61 16.32
C TYR A 208 -0.84 -0.09 16.30
N ALA A 209 -1.69 -0.61 17.18
CA ALA A 209 -3.09 -0.21 17.30
C ALA A 209 -3.61 -0.44 18.73
N VAL A 210 -4.72 0.21 19.07
CA VAL A 210 -5.41 0.03 20.35
C VAL A 210 -6.90 -0.14 20.10
N SER A 211 -7.59 -0.88 20.97
CA SER A 211 -9.04 -1.05 20.90
C SER A 211 -9.69 -1.09 22.27
N ASP A 212 -10.87 -0.51 22.39
CA ASP A 212 -11.75 -0.63 23.56
C ASP A 212 -12.80 -1.75 23.41
N GLY A 213 -12.72 -2.55 22.34
CA GLY A 213 -13.68 -3.62 22.00
C GLY A 213 -14.76 -3.18 21.01
N ASP A 214 -14.96 -1.89 20.80
CA ASP A 214 -15.90 -1.35 19.82
C ASP A 214 -15.21 -0.50 18.74
N ARG A 215 -14.21 0.29 19.15
CA ARG A 215 -13.40 1.17 18.30
C ARG A 215 -11.99 0.64 18.23
N ILE A 216 -11.35 0.88 17.09
CA ILE A 216 -9.93 0.58 16.88
C ILE A 216 -9.25 1.88 16.43
N LEU A 217 -8.10 2.19 17.01
CA LEU A 217 -7.27 3.32 16.60
C LEU A 217 -5.92 2.81 16.09
N LYS A 218 -5.49 3.28 14.93
CA LYS A 218 -4.11 3.16 14.46
C LYS A 218 -3.26 4.14 15.26
N VAL A 219 -2.10 3.70 15.72
CA VAL A 219 -1.08 4.58 16.32
C VAL A 219 0.00 4.88 15.28
N SER A 220 0.34 6.15 15.08
CA SER A 220 1.46 6.56 14.23
C SER A 220 2.78 6.52 14.98
N SER A 221 3.88 6.62 14.24
CA SER A 221 5.22 6.79 14.84
C SER A 221 5.37 8.07 15.66
N SER A 222 4.58 9.11 15.37
CA SER A 222 4.50 10.36 16.16
C SER A 222 3.68 10.19 17.46
N GLY A 223 3.06 9.03 17.67
CA GLY A 223 2.20 8.76 18.81
C GLY A 223 0.79 9.33 18.70
N GLU A 224 0.37 9.76 17.50
CA GLU A 224 -0.98 10.21 17.22
C GLU A 224 -1.91 9.01 16.95
N TYR A 225 -3.18 9.19 17.28
CA TYR A 225 -4.21 8.17 17.13
C TYR A 225 -5.14 8.52 15.97
N PHE A 226 -5.41 7.53 15.11
CA PHE A 226 -6.30 7.67 13.95
C PHE A 226 -7.36 6.58 13.96
N PRO A 227 -8.66 6.91 13.94
CA PRO A 227 -9.71 5.91 13.91
C PRO A 227 -9.59 4.99 12.70
N ILE A 228 -9.62 3.69 12.95
CA ILE A 228 -9.70 2.67 11.91
C ILE A 228 -11.17 2.38 11.63
N THR A 229 -11.56 2.51 10.37
CA THR A 229 -12.88 2.17 9.85
C THR A 229 -12.78 0.92 8.99
N LYS A 230 -13.67 -0.05 9.24
CA LYS A 230 -13.81 -1.25 8.39
C LYS A 230 -14.85 -0.97 7.31
N LEU A 231 -14.47 -1.07 6.04
CA LEU A 231 -15.36 -0.98 4.89
C LEU A 231 -15.25 -2.28 4.08
N GLY A 232 -16.31 -3.08 4.08
CA GLY A 232 -16.26 -4.45 3.55
C GLY A 232 -15.21 -5.29 4.28
N PHE A 233 -14.27 -5.86 3.52
CA PHE A 233 -13.13 -6.62 4.05
C PHE A 233 -11.85 -5.77 4.18
N ASP A 234 -11.93 -4.45 4.19
CA ASP A 234 -10.74 -3.61 4.26
C ASP A 234 -10.78 -2.65 5.46
N PHE A 235 -9.62 -2.45 6.05
CA PHE A 235 -9.42 -1.46 7.12
C PHE A 235 -8.77 -0.21 6.56
N TYR A 236 -9.37 0.92 6.89
CA TYR A 236 -8.92 2.24 6.46
C TYR A 236 -8.75 3.16 7.66
N TYR A 237 -7.88 4.15 7.54
CA TYR A 237 -7.84 5.28 8.45
C TYR A 237 -7.38 6.53 7.71
N ASP A 238 -7.85 7.69 8.16
CA ASP A 238 -7.59 8.97 7.52
C ASP A 238 -6.57 9.74 8.38
N ARG A 239 -5.49 10.23 7.77
CA ARG A 239 -4.49 11.07 8.46
C ARG A 239 -3.93 12.17 7.56
N PRO A 240 -3.45 13.28 8.14
CA PRO A 240 -2.68 14.27 7.41
C PRO A 240 -1.46 13.65 6.71
N GLY A 241 -1.30 13.94 5.42
CA GLY A 241 -0.24 13.38 4.58
C GLY A 241 1.04 14.20 4.57
N PHE A 242 1.58 14.51 5.75
CA PHE A 242 2.96 14.96 5.82
C PHE A 242 3.87 13.79 5.44
N PHE A 243 4.44 13.85 4.23
CA PHE A 243 5.45 12.91 3.75
C PHE A 243 6.88 13.50 3.82
N HIS A 244 7.07 14.65 4.46
CA HIS A 244 8.34 15.39 4.53
C HIS A 244 8.90 15.52 5.95
N GLU A 245 10.15 15.08 6.12
CA GLU A 245 11.16 15.88 6.85
C GLU A 245 11.47 17.12 6.01
N GLN A 246 11.68 18.27 6.66
CA GLN A 246 11.77 19.60 6.03
C GLN A 246 12.88 19.68 4.97
N PRO A 247 12.64 20.31 3.80
CA PRO A 247 13.67 20.49 2.78
C PRO A 247 14.42 21.81 3.01
N ASN A 248 15.67 21.72 3.46
CA ASN A 248 16.68 22.75 3.19
C ASN A 248 17.71 22.14 2.24
N ALA A 249 17.70 22.56 0.97
CA ALA A 249 18.87 22.83 0.13
C ALA A 249 18.50 22.81 -1.36
N PHE A 250 18.68 23.98 -1.95
CA PHE A 250 18.77 24.34 -3.36
C PHE A 250 19.47 23.29 -4.27
N SER A 251 18.92 23.03 -5.46
CA SER A 251 19.72 22.55 -6.62
C SER A 251 19.01 22.87 -7.95
N PRO A 252 19.67 23.58 -8.90
CA PRO A 252 19.04 24.05 -10.13
C PRO A 252 19.31 23.10 -11.30
N TYR A 253 18.28 22.44 -11.82
CA TYR A 253 18.28 21.96 -13.21
C TYR A 253 16.90 22.21 -13.82
N TYR A 254 16.89 23.13 -14.79
CA TYR A 254 15.77 23.58 -15.60
C TYR A 254 15.34 22.47 -16.58
N PHE A 255 14.04 22.22 -16.65
CA PHE A 255 13.38 21.73 -17.86
C PHE A 255 12.16 22.62 -18.11
N PRO A 256 12.21 23.54 -19.09
CA PRO A 256 11.05 24.31 -19.51
C PRO A 256 10.27 23.50 -20.55
N GLY A 257 9.03 23.17 -20.23
CA GLY A 257 8.12 22.45 -21.12
C GLY A 257 7.72 21.10 -20.54
N GLY A 258 6.43 20.96 -20.22
CA GLY A 258 5.85 19.69 -19.78
C GLY A 258 6.08 18.61 -20.82
N GLY A 259 7.09 17.77 -20.60
CA GLY A 259 7.43 16.66 -21.46
C GLY A 259 6.38 15.56 -21.36
N ARG A 260 5.89 15.10 -22.51
CA ARG A 260 5.30 13.77 -22.65
C ARG A 260 6.47 12.78 -22.69
N ILE A 261 6.56 11.88 -21.73
CA ILE A 261 7.52 10.77 -21.76
C ILE A 261 6.78 9.53 -22.27
N GLY A 262 7.19 9.06 -23.46
CA GLY A 262 6.94 7.70 -23.96
C GLY A 262 5.56 7.42 -24.54
N THR A 263 5.46 7.41 -25.87
CA THR A 263 4.38 6.76 -26.62
C THR A 263 4.86 5.39 -27.08
N THR A 264 4.52 4.33 -26.37
CA THR A 264 4.65 2.94 -26.85
C THR A 264 3.39 2.16 -26.52
N GLY A 265 2.41 2.19 -27.45
CA GLY A 265 1.35 1.18 -27.64
C GLY A 265 0.42 0.78 -26.48
N SER A 266 0.65 1.25 -25.26
CA SER A 266 0.06 0.69 -24.04
C SER A 266 0.09 1.73 -22.91
N GLY A 267 -0.71 2.80 -23.09
CA GLY A 267 -1.05 3.79 -22.07
C GLY A 267 -0.14 5.01 -22.00
N ASP A 268 -0.76 6.20 -21.94
CA ASP A 268 -0.04 7.48 -21.80
C ASP A 268 0.17 7.80 -20.30
N LEU A 269 1.42 7.96 -19.88
CA LEU A 269 1.74 8.60 -18.60
C LEU A 269 1.44 10.11 -18.73
N ALA A 270 0.52 10.61 -17.92
CA ALA A 270 0.15 12.03 -17.92
C ALA A 270 0.40 12.65 -16.55
N ILE A 271 1.35 13.59 -16.49
CA ILE A 271 1.51 14.47 -15.33
C ILE A 271 0.50 15.61 -15.50
N ARG A 272 -0.54 15.64 -14.66
CA ARG A 272 -1.48 16.76 -14.62
C ARG A 272 -1.12 17.67 -13.45
N ILE A 273 -0.62 18.85 -13.78
CA ILE A 273 -0.47 19.96 -12.84
C ILE A 273 -1.88 20.52 -12.60
N GLY A 274 -2.47 20.20 -11.44
CA GLY A 274 -3.63 20.94 -10.96
C GLY A 274 -3.16 22.37 -10.66
N GLY A 275 -3.86 23.37 -11.21
CA GLY A 275 -3.50 24.78 -10.99
C GLY A 275 -3.41 25.14 -9.50
N PRO A 276 -2.65 26.19 -9.15
CA PRO A 276 -2.41 26.56 -7.77
C PRO A 276 -3.70 27.08 -7.16
N LYS A 277 -4.33 26.29 -6.29
CA LYS A 277 -4.99 26.88 -5.14
C LYS A 277 -4.03 26.69 -3.99
N GLN A 278 -3.58 27.79 -3.40
CA GLN A 278 -2.95 27.79 -2.08
C GLN A 278 -3.95 27.08 -1.15
N ILE A 279 -3.67 25.84 -0.77
CA ILE A 279 -4.51 25.11 0.17
C ILE A 279 -3.78 25.21 1.51
N ASP A 280 -4.21 26.14 2.37
CA ASP A 280 -3.83 26.18 3.80
C ASP A 280 -4.37 24.96 4.59
N ILE A 281 -5.08 24.06 3.91
CA ILE A 281 -5.62 22.81 4.44
C ILE A 281 -4.59 21.71 4.18
N ILE A 282 -4.03 21.17 5.25
CA ILE A 282 -3.17 20.00 5.18
C ILE A 282 -3.98 18.85 4.55
N PRO A 283 -3.57 18.29 3.41
CA PRO A 283 -4.32 17.24 2.75
C PRO A 283 -4.43 16.01 3.65
N ILE A 284 -5.67 15.56 3.87
CA ILE A 284 -5.95 14.30 4.57
C ILE A 284 -5.95 13.18 3.54
N TYR A 285 -5.16 12.14 3.81
CA TYR A 285 -5.09 10.95 2.97
C TYR A 285 -5.79 9.81 3.68
N ARG A 286 -6.52 9.03 2.89
CA ARG A 286 -7.02 7.72 3.30
C ARG A 286 -5.93 6.69 3.09
N PHE A 287 -5.62 5.96 4.15
CA PHE A 287 -4.70 4.83 4.12
C PHE A 287 -5.47 3.53 4.28
N LYS A 288 -5.18 2.54 3.42
CA LYS A 288 -5.62 1.15 3.55
C LYS A 288 -4.55 0.34 4.26
N ILE A 289 -4.93 -0.48 5.23
CA ILE A 289 -4.04 -1.43 5.90
C ILE A 289 -3.93 -2.69 5.02
N ASN A 290 -2.71 -3.03 4.60
CA ASN A 290 -2.42 -4.27 3.88
C ASN A 290 -2.62 -5.48 4.82
N HIS A 291 -3.44 -6.46 4.42
CA HIS A 291 -3.79 -7.62 5.25
C HIS A 291 -2.66 -8.67 5.41
N LYS A 292 -1.59 -8.53 4.62
CA LYS A 292 -0.44 -9.43 4.66
C LYS A 292 0.64 -8.92 5.60
N LYS A 293 0.97 -7.63 5.50
CA LYS A 293 2.12 -7.02 6.21
C LYS A 293 1.74 -5.97 7.25
N GLY A 294 0.52 -5.46 7.22
CA GLY A 294 0.06 -4.42 8.15
C GLY A 294 0.59 -3.02 7.89
N ASN A 295 1.41 -2.84 6.86
CA ASN A 295 1.80 -1.51 6.40
C ASN A 295 0.58 -0.78 5.81
N SER A 296 0.65 0.54 5.89
CA SER A 296 -0.43 1.42 5.47
C SER A 296 -0.11 2.04 4.11
N MET A 297 -1.09 2.00 3.21
CA MET A 297 -0.92 2.43 1.83
C MET A 297 -1.89 3.55 1.50
N PRO A 298 -1.42 4.70 1.00
CA PRO A 298 -2.33 5.77 0.60
C PRO A 298 -3.16 5.33 -0.60
N VAL A 299 -4.48 5.47 -0.51
CA VAL A 299 -5.43 5.10 -1.59
C VAL A 299 -6.13 6.31 -2.22
N GLY A 300 -6.09 7.46 -1.57
CA GLY A 300 -6.65 8.70 -2.10
C GLY A 300 -6.68 9.84 -1.09
N LEU A 301 -7.05 11.02 -1.58
CA LEU A 301 -7.35 12.19 -0.76
C LEU A 301 -8.78 12.09 -0.23
N VAL A 302 -8.97 12.48 1.02
CA VAL A 302 -10.29 12.68 1.62
C VAL A 302 -10.64 14.15 1.46
N LYS A 303 -11.85 14.42 0.96
CA LYS A 303 -12.38 15.79 0.82
C LYS A 303 -12.92 16.28 2.16
#